data_AF-A0A842SHX5-F1
#
_entry.id   AF-A0A842SHX5-F1
#
_cell.length_a   1.000
_cell.length_b   1.000
_cell.length_c   1.000
_cell.angle_alpha   90.00
_cell.angle_beta   90.00
_cell.angle_gamma   90.00
#
_symmetry.space_group_name_H-M   'P 1'
#
loop_
_entity.id
_entity.type
_entity.pdbx_description
1 polymer ?
#
loop_
_entity_poly.entity_id
_entity_poly.type
_entity_poly.pdbx_seq_one_letter_code
_entity_poly.pdbx_strand_id
1 'polypeptide(L)'
;MGKIKTGVDKLVELIKENNKISISDAAKKLAVSEVVVQEWADFLEEEKIISVDYKFSKTILSVRKLSSKEIKVKKKEYHNQKDAFIRKVDSYIAQLDKEGLGLNKIKREFDSLKKEIGKEIIQVKDEVKELEKYEDLQKNLEKDILKQQKEYQEILDSAHSQIKAEEKRYKELLEKLDIEKREFEIKEQRMHSLEDKESRLKEKLKALFDLVNTTQERIDNEKQEIRLGETQISKLKEKVDNIDKDIENKKNKLQPLLEKAKKHEKEIMKRQEEILDKVKDKTSAIKAQVREGELVTTKFRRFFDKKTEIDKFLKKTEKDKQDLKKEFDKLIKKAKAFNISSKSSDVDKHIKNLDKELKKIDKKSKKFKQKLKNLLKLIKG
;
A
#
# COMPACT_ATOMS: atom_id res chain seq x y z
N MET A 1 23.70 15.17 57.80
CA MET A 1 25.04 15.80 57.85
C MET A 1 24.94 17.02 58.74
N GLY A 2 25.55 16.99 59.93
CA GLY A 2 25.64 18.15 60.82
C GLY A 2 26.55 19.21 60.19
N LYS A 3 26.09 20.47 60.14
CA LYS A 3 26.94 21.58 59.71
C LYS A 3 28.02 21.80 60.77
N ILE A 4 29.28 21.69 60.40
CA ILE A 4 30.41 22.10 61.25
C ILE A 4 30.26 23.62 61.48
N LYS A 5 30.13 24.04 62.75
CA LYS A 5 30.04 25.45 63.14
C LYS A 5 31.42 25.97 63.52
N THR A 6 31.83 27.09 62.95
CA THR A 6 33.09 27.77 63.30
C THR A 6 32.93 28.61 64.57
N GLY A 7 34.04 29.09 65.15
CA GLY A 7 34.00 30.00 66.31
C GLY A 7 33.24 31.30 66.04
N VAL A 8 33.41 31.85 64.84
CA VAL A 8 32.67 33.04 64.36
C VAL A 8 31.17 32.79 64.28
N ASP A 9 30.74 31.61 63.81
CA ASP A 9 29.32 31.25 63.75
C ASP A 9 28.68 31.21 65.15
N LYS A 10 29.41 30.66 66.14
CA LYS A 10 28.96 30.61 67.54
C LYS A 10 28.84 32.01 68.12
N LEU A 11 29.77 32.93 67.80
CA LEU A 11 29.69 34.32 68.22
C LEU A 11 28.45 35.03 67.66
N VAL A 12 28.15 34.83 66.36
CA VAL A 12 26.95 35.42 65.74
C VAL A 12 25.66 34.87 66.36
N GLU A 13 25.58 33.57 66.68
CA GLU A 13 24.44 32.98 67.40
C GLU A 13 24.29 33.59 68.79
N LEU A 14 25.40 33.73 69.53
CA LEU A 14 25.43 34.31 70.86
C LEU A 14 24.94 35.76 70.89
N ILE A 15 25.34 36.57 69.90
CA ILE A 15 24.90 37.96 69.77
C ILE A 15 23.41 38.02 69.40
N LYS A 16 22.91 37.09 68.58
CA LYS A 16 21.47 37.01 68.23
C LYS A 16 20.60 36.63 69.42
N GLU A 17 21.04 35.69 70.25
CA GLU A 17 20.32 35.24 71.44
C GLU A 17 20.25 36.35 72.50
N ASN A 18 21.36 37.04 72.73
CA ASN A 18 21.46 38.05 73.79
C ASN A 18 21.07 39.47 73.32
N ASN A 19 20.86 39.69 72.01
CA ASN A 19 20.69 40.97 71.29
C ASN A 19 21.88 41.94 71.40
N LYS A 20 22.49 42.04 72.58
CA LYS A 20 23.71 42.78 72.89
C LYS A 20 24.54 41.97 73.88
N ILE A 21 25.84 41.87 73.64
CA ILE A 21 26.75 41.18 74.56
C ILE A 21 28.09 41.91 74.58
N SER A 22 28.73 42.02 75.76
CA SER A 22 30.07 42.60 75.83
C SER A 22 31.11 41.59 75.32
N ILE A 23 32.25 42.07 74.83
CA ILE A 23 33.34 41.19 74.37
C ILE A 23 33.83 40.28 75.48
N SER A 24 33.95 40.79 76.72
CA SER A 24 34.35 39.99 77.89
C SER A 24 33.35 38.87 78.19
N ASP A 25 32.05 39.15 78.11
CA ASP A 25 31.02 38.15 78.36
C ASP A 25 30.95 37.11 77.22
N ALA A 26 31.16 37.54 75.98
CA ALA A 26 31.23 36.65 74.82
C ALA A 26 32.46 35.73 74.89
N ALA A 27 33.63 36.26 75.26
CA ALA A 27 34.87 35.52 75.46
C ALA A 27 34.71 34.42 76.53
N LYS A 28 34.09 34.77 77.67
CA LYS A 28 33.77 33.80 78.74
C LYS A 28 32.82 32.70 78.28
N LYS A 29 31.74 33.04 77.55
CA LYS A 29 30.76 32.06 77.07
C LYS A 29 31.31 31.14 75.97
N LEU A 30 32.24 31.64 75.14
CA LEU A 30 32.83 30.89 74.04
C LEU A 30 34.14 30.17 74.43
N ALA A 31 34.63 30.40 75.65
CA ALA A 31 35.91 29.89 76.17
C ALA A 31 37.11 30.23 75.28
N VAL A 32 37.18 31.48 74.82
CA VAL A 32 38.27 32.03 74.01
C VAL A 32 38.75 33.36 74.61
N SER A 33 39.93 33.85 74.22
CA SER A 33 40.44 35.13 74.72
C SER A 33 39.66 36.33 74.16
N GLU A 34 39.62 37.43 74.92
CA GLU A 34 38.95 38.66 74.48
C GLU A 34 39.52 39.22 73.17
N VAL A 35 40.84 39.06 72.96
CA VAL A 35 41.52 39.45 71.73
C VAL A 35 40.96 38.71 70.51
N VAL A 36 40.74 37.40 70.62
CA VAL A 36 40.17 36.59 69.52
C VAL A 36 38.72 36.99 69.23
N VAL A 37 37.93 37.31 70.26
CA VAL A 37 36.55 37.80 70.08
C VAL A 37 36.53 39.19 69.45
N GLN A 38 37.48 40.06 69.80
CA GLN A 38 37.64 41.37 69.17
C GLN A 38 37.98 41.23 67.69
N GLU A 39 38.94 40.38 67.32
CA GLU A 39 39.29 40.12 65.90
C GLU A 39 38.08 39.59 65.12
N TRP A 40 37.31 38.66 65.71
CA TRP A 40 36.07 38.18 65.08
C TRP A 40 35.01 39.28 64.97
N ALA A 41 34.92 40.15 65.98
CA ALA A 41 33.97 41.26 65.98
C ALA A 41 34.32 42.31 64.92
N ASP A 42 35.59 42.67 64.81
CA ASP A 42 36.11 43.60 63.81
C ASP A 42 35.87 43.06 62.40
N PHE A 43 36.17 41.77 62.17
CA PHE A 43 35.85 41.08 60.91
C PHE A 43 34.34 41.09 60.61
N LEU A 44 33.50 40.79 61.61
CA LEU A 44 32.04 40.78 61.43
C LEU A 44 31.45 42.19 61.27
N GLU A 45 32.10 43.23 61.78
CA GLU A 45 31.74 44.64 61.60
C GLU A 45 32.13 45.13 60.20
N GLU A 46 33.31 44.75 59.72
CA GLU A 46 33.77 45.00 58.35
C GLU A 46 32.81 44.36 57.32
N GLU A 47 32.39 43.12 57.58
CA GLU A 47 31.34 42.41 56.83
C GLU A 47 29.92 42.93 57.11
N LYS A 48 29.77 43.94 57.98
CA LYS A 48 28.52 44.63 58.28
C LYS A 48 27.43 43.72 58.87
N ILE A 49 27.83 42.65 59.56
CA ILE A 49 26.96 41.65 60.18
C ILE A 49 26.55 42.10 61.59
N ILE A 50 27.50 42.67 62.33
CA ILE A 50 27.29 43.21 63.68
C ILE A 50 27.70 44.69 63.72
N SER A 51 27.31 45.37 64.79
CA SER A 51 27.75 46.74 65.09
C SER A 51 28.47 46.71 66.42
N VAL A 52 29.66 47.31 66.47
CA VAL A 52 30.47 47.41 67.69
C VAL A 52 30.19 48.78 68.33
N ASP A 53 29.43 48.78 69.42
CA ASP A 53 29.12 49.99 70.19
C ASP A 53 30.14 50.12 71.34
N TYR A 54 30.95 51.17 71.35
CA TYR A 54 31.81 51.50 72.49
C TYR A 54 31.03 52.32 73.52
N LYS A 55 30.72 51.74 74.69
CA LYS A 55 30.03 52.45 75.78
C LYS A 55 30.87 52.44 77.05
N PHE A 56 31.30 53.62 77.49
CA PHE A 56 32.22 53.80 78.61
C PHE A 56 33.52 53.02 78.40
N SER A 57 33.78 51.99 79.21
CA SER A 57 34.96 51.13 79.17
C SER A 57 34.67 49.73 78.60
N LYS A 58 33.47 49.49 78.05
CA LYS A 58 33.07 48.17 77.53
C LYS A 58 32.67 48.25 76.06
N THR A 59 33.25 47.37 75.26
CA THR A 59 32.88 47.15 73.86
C THR A 59 31.67 46.20 73.81
N ILE A 60 30.54 46.68 73.28
CA ILE A 60 29.28 45.93 73.20
C ILE A 60 29.03 45.54 71.74
N LEU A 61 28.93 44.24 71.49
CA LEU A 61 28.54 43.69 70.21
C LEU A 61 27.02 43.66 70.13
N SER A 62 26.46 44.27 69.09
CA SER A 62 25.02 44.23 68.84
C SER A 62 24.70 43.80 67.42
N VAL A 63 23.54 43.17 67.22
CA VAL A 63 23.10 42.86 65.85
C VAL A 63 22.88 44.16 65.09
N ARG A 64 23.61 44.36 63.98
CA ARG A 64 23.46 45.55 63.14
C ARG A 64 22.04 45.59 62.59
N LYS A 65 21.21 46.50 63.12
CA LYS A 65 19.92 46.82 62.50
C LYS A 65 20.23 47.69 61.29
N LEU A 66 20.09 47.13 60.09
CA LEU A 66 20.21 47.89 58.84
C LEU A 66 19.39 49.18 58.96
N SER A 67 20.00 50.30 58.58
CA SER A 67 19.29 51.57 58.62
C SER A 67 18.10 51.54 57.65
N SER A 68 17.07 52.32 57.93
CA SER A 68 15.89 52.44 57.05
C SER A 68 16.29 52.84 55.61
N LYS A 69 17.39 53.60 55.46
CA LYS A 69 17.98 53.96 54.16
C LYS A 69 18.61 52.77 53.45
N GLU A 70 19.45 51.97 54.12
CA GLU A 70 20.06 50.77 53.53
C GLU A 70 19.01 49.70 53.17
N ILE A 71 17.97 49.53 54.00
CA ILE A 71 16.84 48.65 53.68
C ILE A 71 16.12 49.13 52.42
N LYS A 72 15.90 50.45 52.27
CA LYS A 72 15.30 51.03 51.06
C LYS A 72 16.17 50.79 49.83
N VAL A 73 17.49 50.97 49.93
CA VAL A 73 18.43 50.71 48.81
C VAL A 73 18.42 49.24 48.43
N LYS A 74 18.60 48.31 49.38
CA LYS A 74 18.54 46.86 49.12
C LYS A 74 17.18 46.41 48.57
N LYS A 75 16.07 47.00 49.05
CA LYS A 75 14.72 46.72 48.52
C LYS A 75 14.58 47.21 47.08
N LYS A 76 15.15 48.36 46.74
CA LYS A 76 15.17 48.91 45.37
C LYS A 76 16.03 48.06 44.44
N GLU A 77 17.24 47.68 44.87
CA GLU A 77 18.10 46.75 44.12
C GLU A 77 17.42 45.40 43.89
N TYR A 78 16.79 44.84 44.93
CA TYR A 78 16.01 43.62 44.82
C TYR A 78 14.88 43.76 43.80
N HIS A 79 14.12 44.86 43.87
CA HIS A 79 13.02 45.10 42.95
C HIS A 79 13.52 45.21 41.51
N ASN A 80 14.63 45.91 41.28
CA ASN A 80 15.27 46.02 39.97
C ASN A 80 15.77 44.65 39.46
N GLN A 81 16.42 43.84 40.31
CA GLN A 81 16.90 42.51 39.93
C GLN A 81 15.74 41.56 39.63
N LYS A 82 14.66 41.62 40.42
CA LYS A 82 13.42 40.88 40.20
C LYS A 82 12.74 41.29 38.89
N ASP A 83 12.61 42.58 38.63
CA ASP A 83 11.98 43.07 37.40
C ASP A 83 12.81 42.71 36.19
N ALA A 84 14.14 42.82 36.27
CA ALA A 84 15.05 42.35 35.24
C ALA A 84 14.90 40.83 35.01
N PHE A 85 14.76 40.04 36.08
CA PHE A 85 14.51 38.61 35.98
C PHE A 85 13.16 38.30 35.32
N ILE A 86 12.08 38.98 35.72
CA ILE A 86 10.74 38.80 35.15
C ILE A 86 10.77 39.16 33.65
N ARG A 87 11.34 40.31 33.27
CA ARG A 87 11.48 40.71 31.86
C ARG A 87 12.28 39.67 31.06
N LYS A 88 13.33 39.12 31.65
CA LYS A 88 14.12 38.05 31.02
C LYS A 88 13.26 36.80 30.79
N VAL A 89 12.47 36.37 31.77
CA VAL A 89 11.55 35.23 31.61
C VAL A 89 10.46 35.53 30.57
N ASP A 90 9.86 36.72 30.61
CA ASP A 90 8.84 37.13 29.63
C ASP A 90 9.41 37.14 28.20
N SER A 91 10.66 37.60 28.03
CA SER A 91 11.35 37.54 26.72
C SER A 91 11.54 36.10 26.21
N TYR A 92 11.81 35.15 27.12
CA TYR A 92 11.88 33.73 26.76
C TYR A 92 10.52 33.15 26.39
N ILE A 93 9.44 33.53 27.11
CA ILE A 93 8.08 33.12 26.77
C ILE A 93 7.70 33.65 25.38
N ALA A 94 7.95 34.94 25.11
CA ALA A 94 7.67 35.55 23.82
C ALA A 94 8.45 34.87 22.68
N GLN A 95 9.73 34.53 22.92
CA GLN A 95 10.53 33.78 21.95
C GLN A 95 9.95 32.38 21.68
N LEU A 96 9.50 31.69 22.73
CA LEU A 96 8.90 30.36 22.64
C LEU A 96 7.53 30.39 21.93
N ASP A 97 6.76 31.46 22.12
CA ASP A 97 5.52 31.70 21.37
C ASP A 97 5.80 31.99 19.88
N LYS A 98 6.83 32.79 19.56
CA LYS A 98 7.27 33.03 18.18
C LYS A 98 7.73 31.74 17.48
N GLU A 99 8.50 30.90 18.17
CA GLU A 99 8.88 29.57 17.68
C GLU A 99 7.65 28.66 17.51
N GLY A 100 6.66 28.79 18.40
CA GLY A 100 5.36 28.11 18.31
C GLY A 100 4.53 28.50 17.09
N LEU A 101 4.60 29.75 16.62
CA LEU A 101 3.97 30.16 15.36
C LEU A 101 4.61 29.45 14.16
N GLY A 102 5.94 29.27 14.18
CA GLY A 102 6.65 28.46 13.19
C GLY A 102 6.14 27.02 13.14
N LEU A 103 5.94 26.40 14.31
CA LEU A 103 5.36 25.05 14.42
C LEU A 103 3.94 25.00 13.83
N ASN A 104 3.11 26.00 14.09
CA ASN A 104 1.75 26.07 13.53
C ASN A 104 1.75 26.20 12.01
N LYS A 105 2.67 26.98 11.44
CA LYS A 105 2.84 27.10 9.98
C LYS A 105 3.21 25.75 9.37
N ILE A 106 4.21 25.08 9.95
CA ILE A 106 4.63 23.73 9.56
C ILE A 106 3.45 22.75 9.60
N LYS A 107 2.65 22.79 10.68
CA LYS A 107 1.48 21.92 10.83
C LYS A 107 0.45 22.15 9.70
N ARG A 108 0.20 23.41 9.33
CA ARG A 108 -0.71 23.75 8.22
C ARG A 108 -0.19 23.27 6.87
N GLU A 109 1.09 23.48 6.58
CA GLU A 109 1.73 23.00 5.35
C GLU A 109 1.66 21.47 5.25
N PHE A 110 1.95 20.78 6.35
CA PHE A 110 1.85 19.32 6.44
C PHE A 110 0.41 18.82 6.27
N ASP A 111 -0.57 19.47 6.88
CA ASP A 111 -1.99 19.13 6.73
C ASP A 111 -2.49 19.37 5.29
N SER A 112 -1.98 20.39 4.60
CA SER A 112 -2.28 20.63 3.17
C SER A 112 -1.72 19.50 2.29
N LEU A 113 -0.44 19.17 2.49
CA LEU A 113 0.24 18.12 1.75
C LEU A 113 -0.42 16.74 1.98
N LYS A 114 -0.89 16.48 3.21
CA LYS A 114 -1.71 15.30 3.53
C LYS A 114 -3.02 15.25 2.75
N LYS A 115 -3.67 16.40 2.48
CA LYS A 115 -4.93 16.46 1.72
C LYS A 115 -4.70 16.26 0.23
N GLU A 116 -3.67 16.88 -0.35
CA GLU A 116 -3.31 16.70 -1.77
C GLU A 116 -3.00 15.24 -2.07
N ILE A 117 -2.10 14.64 -1.30
CA ILE A 117 -1.76 13.22 -1.43
C ILE A 117 -2.97 12.33 -1.19
N GLY A 118 -3.85 12.70 -0.25
CA GLY A 118 -5.09 11.98 0.00
C GLY A 118 -6.01 11.90 -1.21
N LYS A 119 -6.04 12.94 -2.07
CA LYS A 119 -6.84 12.95 -3.30
C LYS A 119 -6.24 12.05 -4.38
N GLU A 120 -4.93 12.12 -4.58
CA GLU A 120 -4.21 11.27 -5.54
C GLU A 120 -4.37 9.79 -5.20
N ILE A 121 -4.32 9.41 -3.92
CA ILE A 121 -4.57 8.02 -3.49
C ILE A 121 -5.97 7.55 -3.89
N ILE A 122 -6.98 8.40 -3.78
CA ILE A 122 -8.36 8.03 -4.14
C ILE A 122 -8.45 7.77 -5.63
N GLN A 123 -7.82 8.63 -6.46
CA GLN A 123 -7.77 8.44 -7.91
C GLN A 123 -7.08 7.13 -8.29
N VAL A 124 -5.88 6.86 -7.75
CA VAL A 124 -5.16 5.60 -8.01
C VAL A 124 -5.99 4.39 -7.57
N LYS A 125 -6.70 4.47 -6.44
CA LYS A 125 -7.57 3.40 -5.96
C LYS A 125 -8.74 3.13 -6.93
N ASP A 126 -9.31 4.18 -7.50
CA ASP A 126 -10.41 4.06 -8.46
C ASP A 126 -9.90 3.50 -9.80
N GLU A 127 -8.71 3.89 -10.25
CA GLU A 127 -8.04 3.31 -11.43
C GLU A 127 -7.74 1.82 -11.23
N VAL A 128 -7.22 1.41 -10.06
CA VAL A 128 -6.97 0.00 -9.74
C VAL A 128 -8.27 -0.82 -9.76
N LYS A 129 -9.37 -0.27 -9.23
CA LYS A 129 -10.68 -0.94 -9.31
C LYS A 129 -11.18 -1.08 -10.75
N GLU A 130 -10.89 -0.12 -11.61
CA GLU A 130 -11.24 -0.24 -13.03
C GLU A 130 -10.42 -1.36 -13.69
N LEU A 131 -9.14 -1.48 -13.36
CA LEU A 131 -8.28 -2.57 -13.82
C LEU A 131 -8.76 -3.94 -13.36
N GLU A 132 -9.21 -4.09 -12.11
CA GLU A 132 -9.80 -5.34 -11.62
C GLU A 132 -11.01 -5.78 -12.47
N LYS A 133 -11.87 -4.83 -12.90
CA LYS A 133 -13.00 -5.13 -13.80
C LYS A 133 -12.56 -5.61 -15.17
N TYR A 134 -11.48 -5.05 -15.72
CA TYR A 134 -10.93 -5.50 -17.01
C TYR A 134 -10.34 -6.91 -16.92
N GLU A 135 -9.70 -7.26 -15.80
CA GLU A 135 -9.19 -8.61 -15.57
C GLU A 135 -10.33 -9.65 -15.51
N ASP A 136 -11.43 -9.30 -14.84
CA ASP A 136 -12.62 -10.16 -14.79
C ASP A 136 -13.28 -10.33 -16.17
N LEU A 137 -13.36 -9.25 -16.95
CA LEU A 137 -13.82 -9.30 -18.34
C LEU A 137 -12.94 -10.23 -19.19
N GLN A 138 -11.61 -10.14 -19.04
CA GLN A 138 -10.68 -11.02 -19.75
C GLN A 138 -10.92 -12.49 -19.38
N LYS A 139 -11.04 -12.82 -18.09
CA LYS A 139 -11.30 -14.19 -17.63
C LYS A 139 -12.61 -14.76 -18.16
N ASN A 140 -13.66 -13.95 -18.24
CA ASN A 140 -14.94 -14.39 -18.79
C ASN A 140 -14.85 -14.60 -20.32
N LEU A 141 -14.15 -13.71 -21.02
CA LEU A 141 -13.96 -13.81 -22.47
C LEU A 141 -13.13 -15.05 -22.85
N GLU A 142 -12.11 -15.40 -22.07
CA GLU A 142 -11.35 -16.65 -22.24
C GLU A 142 -12.23 -17.90 -22.08
N LYS A 143 -13.14 -17.91 -21.09
CA LYS A 143 -14.10 -19.02 -20.90
C LYS A 143 -15.06 -19.15 -22.07
N ASP A 144 -15.58 -18.03 -22.58
CA ASP A 144 -16.50 -18.03 -23.72
C ASP A 144 -15.80 -18.53 -25.00
N ILE A 145 -14.54 -18.13 -25.23
CA ILE A 145 -13.74 -18.63 -26.35
C ILE A 145 -13.55 -20.15 -26.24
N LEU A 146 -13.17 -20.66 -25.06
CA LEU A 146 -12.99 -22.11 -24.86
C LEU A 146 -14.29 -22.88 -25.08
N LYS A 147 -15.42 -22.34 -24.63
CA LYS A 147 -16.73 -22.93 -24.84
C LYS A 147 -17.09 -22.99 -26.33
N GLN A 148 -16.91 -21.88 -27.06
CA GLN A 148 -17.15 -21.82 -28.50
C GLN A 148 -16.25 -22.79 -29.27
N GLN A 149 -14.95 -22.87 -28.93
CA GLN A 149 -14.03 -23.82 -29.56
C GLN A 149 -14.50 -25.26 -29.40
N LYS A 150 -14.98 -25.63 -28.20
CA LYS A 150 -15.53 -26.95 -27.93
C LYS A 150 -16.80 -27.24 -28.74
N GLU A 151 -17.75 -26.29 -28.77
CA GLU A 151 -18.98 -26.42 -29.56
C GLU A 151 -18.68 -26.60 -31.06
N TYR A 152 -17.74 -25.83 -31.61
CA TYR A 152 -17.31 -25.99 -33.00
C TYR A 152 -16.64 -27.34 -33.28
N GLN A 153 -15.83 -27.83 -32.35
CA GLN A 153 -15.18 -29.12 -32.49
C GLN A 153 -16.19 -30.27 -32.49
N GLU A 154 -17.21 -30.22 -31.63
CA GLU A 154 -18.31 -31.20 -31.61
C GLU A 154 -19.09 -31.19 -32.94
N ILE A 155 -19.35 -30.01 -33.53
CA ILE A 155 -20.00 -29.88 -34.84
C ILE A 155 -19.13 -30.50 -35.94
N LEU A 156 -17.82 -30.24 -35.93
CA LEU A 156 -16.87 -30.80 -36.91
C LEU A 156 -16.79 -32.33 -36.81
N ASP A 157 -16.73 -32.87 -35.61
CA ASP A 157 -16.66 -34.32 -35.38
C ASP A 157 -17.95 -35.02 -35.82
N SER A 158 -19.10 -34.37 -35.61
CA SER A 158 -20.40 -34.86 -36.11
C SER A 158 -20.44 -34.87 -37.64
N ALA A 159 -20.01 -33.78 -38.29
CA ALA A 159 -19.98 -33.67 -39.75
C ALA A 159 -19.03 -34.70 -40.38
N HIS A 160 -17.82 -34.88 -39.84
CA HIS A 160 -16.88 -35.91 -40.31
C HIS A 160 -17.46 -37.32 -40.17
N SER A 161 -18.16 -37.59 -39.06
CA SER A 161 -18.80 -38.89 -38.84
C SER A 161 -19.90 -39.18 -39.86
N GLN A 162 -20.69 -38.16 -40.22
CA GLN A 162 -21.72 -38.27 -41.26
C GLN A 162 -21.12 -38.51 -42.65
N ILE A 163 -20.08 -37.76 -43.01
CA ILE A 163 -19.36 -37.93 -44.29
C ILE A 163 -18.81 -39.34 -44.40
N LYS A 164 -18.13 -39.83 -43.35
CA LYS A 164 -17.54 -41.17 -43.32
C LYS A 164 -18.60 -42.28 -43.46
N ALA A 165 -19.78 -42.08 -42.86
CA ALA A 165 -20.88 -43.02 -43.00
C ALA A 165 -21.43 -43.09 -44.43
N GLU A 166 -21.60 -41.93 -45.08
CA GLU A 166 -22.05 -41.87 -46.49
C GLU A 166 -20.99 -42.41 -47.46
N GLU A 167 -19.70 -42.11 -47.25
CA GLU A 167 -18.61 -42.70 -48.04
C GLU A 167 -18.59 -44.23 -47.94
N LYS A 168 -18.87 -44.79 -46.76
CA LYS A 168 -18.96 -46.23 -46.56
C LYS A 168 -20.13 -46.82 -47.36
N ARG A 169 -21.32 -46.21 -47.27
CA ARG A 169 -22.52 -46.64 -48.03
C ARG A 169 -22.27 -46.60 -49.53
N TYR A 170 -21.59 -45.56 -50.01
CA TYR A 170 -21.23 -45.43 -51.42
C TYR A 170 -20.31 -46.57 -51.88
N LYS A 171 -19.26 -46.89 -51.10
CA LYS A 171 -18.37 -48.03 -51.38
C LYS A 171 -19.11 -49.37 -51.42
N GLU A 172 -19.98 -49.63 -50.45
CA GLU A 172 -20.80 -50.86 -50.41
C GLU A 172 -21.72 -50.99 -51.64
N LEU A 173 -22.21 -49.88 -52.18
CA LEU A 173 -23.02 -49.88 -53.41
C LEU A 173 -22.18 -50.12 -54.66
N LEU A 174 -20.97 -49.55 -54.75
CA LEU A 174 -20.05 -49.83 -55.86
C LEU A 174 -19.66 -51.31 -55.91
N GLU A 175 -19.36 -51.92 -54.76
CA GLU A 175 -19.05 -53.35 -54.68
C GLU A 175 -20.22 -54.21 -55.15
N LYS A 176 -21.46 -53.89 -54.74
CA LYS A 176 -22.66 -54.59 -55.21
C LYS A 176 -22.86 -54.44 -56.71
N LEU A 177 -22.67 -53.24 -57.25
CA LEU A 177 -22.79 -52.96 -58.68
C LEU A 177 -21.77 -53.78 -59.49
N ASP A 178 -20.53 -53.89 -59.00
CA ASP A 178 -19.48 -54.67 -59.67
C ASP A 178 -19.75 -56.17 -59.65
N ILE A 179 -20.29 -56.70 -58.54
CA ILE A 179 -20.74 -58.10 -58.48
C ILE A 179 -21.85 -58.35 -59.51
N GLU A 180 -22.86 -57.48 -59.54
CA GLU A 180 -24.02 -57.66 -60.42
C GLU A 180 -23.66 -57.51 -61.91
N LYS A 181 -22.71 -56.63 -62.24
CA LYS A 181 -22.12 -56.55 -63.59
C LYS A 181 -21.42 -57.84 -64.00
N ARG A 182 -20.61 -58.44 -63.12
CA ARG A 182 -19.92 -59.71 -63.42
C ARG A 182 -20.91 -60.86 -63.60
N GLU A 183 -21.94 -60.93 -62.76
CA GLU A 183 -23.01 -61.92 -62.92
C GLU A 183 -23.74 -61.74 -64.25
N PHE A 184 -23.99 -60.50 -64.66
CA PHE A 184 -24.57 -60.17 -65.94
C PHE A 184 -23.68 -60.60 -67.12
N GLU A 185 -22.38 -60.27 -67.10
CA GLU A 185 -21.43 -60.69 -68.14
C GLU A 185 -21.37 -62.22 -68.29
N ILE A 186 -21.40 -62.96 -67.17
CA ILE A 186 -21.45 -64.43 -67.21
C ILE A 186 -22.75 -64.92 -67.86
N LYS A 187 -23.90 -64.31 -67.54
CA LYS A 187 -25.19 -64.65 -68.16
C LYS A 187 -25.20 -64.32 -69.65
N GLU A 188 -24.62 -63.19 -70.06
CA GLU A 188 -24.49 -62.78 -71.45
C GLU A 188 -23.60 -63.75 -72.25
N GLN A 189 -22.44 -64.13 -71.72
CA GLN A 189 -21.58 -65.14 -72.35
C GLN A 189 -22.26 -66.50 -72.46
N ARG A 190 -23.04 -66.91 -71.46
CA ARG A 190 -23.85 -68.13 -71.53
C ARG A 190 -24.90 -68.02 -72.63
N MET A 191 -25.59 -66.88 -72.73
CA MET A 191 -26.57 -66.62 -73.78
C MET A 191 -25.93 -66.71 -75.17
N HIS A 192 -24.79 -66.07 -75.40
CA HIS A 192 -24.07 -66.21 -76.67
C HIS A 192 -23.63 -67.66 -76.95
N SER A 193 -23.17 -68.40 -75.93
CA SER A 193 -22.87 -69.83 -76.11
C SER A 193 -24.11 -70.66 -76.45
N LEU A 194 -25.29 -70.27 -75.95
CA LEU A 194 -26.57 -70.89 -76.25
C LEU A 194 -27.06 -70.50 -77.63
N GLU A 195 -26.87 -69.26 -78.09
CA GLU A 195 -27.16 -68.80 -79.44
C GLU A 195 -26.26 -69.49 -80.48
N ASP A 196 -24.97 -69.66 -80.18
CA ASP A 196 -24.03 -70.42 -81.02
C ASP A 196 -24.41 -71.90 -81.09
N LYS A 197 -24.80 -72.47 -79.94
CA LYS A 197 -25.36 -73.83 -79.89
C LYS A 197 -26.69 -73.92 -80.63
N GLU A 198 -27.55 -72.91 -80.54
CA GLU A 198 -28.83 -72.79 -81.24
C GLU A 198 -28.59 -72.70 -82.75
N SER A 199 -27.57 -71.98 -83.21
CA SER A 199 -27.19 -71.88 -84.62
C SER A 199 -26.68 -73.22 -85.17
N ARG A 200 -25.78 -73.89 -84.43
CA ARG A 200 -25.32 -75.25 -84.76
C ARG A 200 -26.41 -76.31 -84.60
N LEU A 201 -27.36 -76.09 -83.70
CA LEU A 201 -28.52 -76.95 -83.51
C LEU A 201 -29.57 -76.69 -84.59
N LYS A 202 -29.78 -75.47 -85.11
CA LYS A 202 -30.64 -75.14 -86.26
C LYS A 202 -30.25 -75.95 -87.50
N GLU A 203 -28.96 -76.16 -87.71
CA GLU A 203 -28.46 -77.07 -88.75
C GLU A 203 -28.83 -78.55 -88.48
N LYS A 204 -28.95 -78.96 -87.21
CA LYS A 204 -29.38 -80.30 -86.77
C LYS A 204 -30.90 -80.42 -86.55
N LEU A 205 -31.62 -79.31 -86.38
CA LEU A 205 -33.06 -79.12 -86.05
C LEU A 205 -33.98 -79.23 -87.26
N LYS A 206 -33.43 -79.62 -88.41
CA LYS A 206 -34.21 -80.31 -89.44
C LYS A 206 -34.67 -81.70 -88.96
N ALA A 207 -34.09 -82.25 -87.88
CA ALA A 207 -34.34 -83.62 -87.41
C ALA A 207 -34.95 -83.76 -85.99
N LEU A 208 -35.11 -82.69 -85.20
CA LEU A 208 -35.54 -82.77 -83.78
C LEU A 208 -36.65 -81.77 -83.45
N PHE A 209 -37.75 -81.80 -84.20
CA PHE A 209 -38.87 -80.87 -84.04
C PHE A 209 -39.68 -81.06 -82.73
N ASP A 210 -39.64 -82.25 -82.11
CA ASP A 210 -40.40 -82.55 -80.87
C ASP A 210 -39.68 -82.15 -79.57
N LEU A 211 -38.35 -81.99 -79.58
CA LEU A 211 -37.58 -81.51 -78.42
C LEU A 211 -37.62 -79.97 -78.26
N VAL A 212 -38.19 -79.29 -79.26
CA VAL A 212 -38.28 -77.82 -79.39
C VAL A 212 -39.15 -77.20 -78.31
N ASN A 213 -40.29 -77.81 -77.98
CA ASN A 213 -41.28 -77.18 -77.10
C ASN A 213 -40.78 -77.01 -75.65
N THR A 214 -40.03 -77.97 -75.11
CA THR A 214 -39.46 -77.88 -73.75
C THR A 214 -38.22 -76.99 -73.66
N THR A 215 -37.51 -76.77 -74.78
CA THR A 215 -36.34 -75.89 -74.82
C THR A 215 -36.74 -74.43 -75.04
N GLN A 216 -37.81 -74.18 -75.81
CA GLN A 216 -38.39 -72.86 -76.00
C GLN A 216 -38.86 -72.24 -74.67
N GLU A 217 -39.52 -73.03 -73.80
CA GLU A 217 -39.92 -72.56 -72.46
C GLU A 217 -38.72 -72.18 -71.58
N ARG A 218 -37.57 -72.88 -71.70
CA ARG A 218 -36.34 -72.53 -70.98
C ARG A 218 -35.70 -71.25 -71.49
N ILE A 219 -35.68 -71.06 -72.81
CA ILE A 219 -35.17 -69.83 -73.44
C ILE A 219 -36.02 -68.62 -73.04
N ASP A 220 -37.35 -68.78 -73.03
CA ASP A 220 -38.26 -67.69 -72.66
C ASP A 220 -38.16 -67.33 -71.16
N ASN A 221 -37.93 -68.33 -70.29
CA ASN A 221 -37.65 -68.08 -68.88
C ASN A 221 -36.30 -67.36 -68.66
N GLU A 222 -35.22 -67.77 -69.33
CA GLU A 222 -33.93 -67.08 -69.21
C GLU A 222 -33.97 -65.65 -69.81
N LYS A 223 -34.70 -65.44 -70.91
CA LYS A 223 -34.94 -64.09 -71.46
C LYS A 223 -35.71 -63.20 -70.48
N GLN A 224 -36.66 -63.74 -69.72
CA GLN A 224 -37.35 -62.99 -68.67
C GLN A 224 -36.42 -62.65 -67.51
N GLU A 225 -35.57 -63.57 -67.07
CA GLU A 225 -34.57 -63.29 -66.02
C GLU A 225 -33.56 -62.22 -66.45
N ILE A 226 -33.14 -62.20 -67.71
CA ILE A 226 -32.24 -61.17 -68.25
C ILE A 226 -32.92 -59.81 -68.24
N ARG A 227 -34.18 -59.71 -68.70
CA ARG A 227 -34.93 -58.44 -68.65
C ARG A 227 -35.12 -57.93 -67.22
N LEU A 228 -35.32 -58.83 -66.26
CA LEU A 228 -35.38 -58.48 -64.83
C LEU A 228 -34.02 -57.97 -64.33
N GLY A 229 -32.92 -58.62 -64.72
CA GLY A 229 -31.55 -58.20 -64.40
C GLY A 229 -31.20 -56.83 -65.00
N GLU A 230 -31.51 -56.58 -66.27
CA GLU A 230 -31.33 -55.27 -66.91
C GLU A 230 -32.11 -54.16 -66.19
N THR A 231 -33.34 -54.48 -65.76
CA THR A 231 -34.17 -53.57 -64.99
C THR A 231 -33.58 -53.29 -63.60
N GLN A 232 -33.01 -54.29 -62.94
CA GLN A 232 -32.33 -54.13 -61.63
C GLN A 232 -31.05 -53.31 -61.76
N ILE A 233 -30.21 -53.59 -62.76
CA ILE A 233 -29.00 -52.83 -63.07
C ILE A 233 -29.36 -51.37 -63.39
N SER A 234 -30.41 -51.13 -64.17
CA SER A 234 -30.87 -49.77 -64.47
C SER A 234 -31.34 -49.04 -63.21
N LYS A 235 -32.09 -49.72 -62.33
CA LYS A 235 -32.53 -49.14 -61.04
C LYS A 235 -31.36 -48.87 -60.09
N LEU A 236 -30.34 -49.71 -60.09
CA LEU A 236 -29.13 -49.50 -59.29
C LEU A 236 -28.28 -48.36 -59.84
N LYS A 237 -28.12 -48.26 -61.16
CA LYS A 237 -27.49 -47.10 -61.81
C LYS A 237 -28.22 -45.81 -61.48
N GLU A 238 -29.54 -45.80 -61.57
CA GLU A 238 -30.35 -44.62 -61.21
C GLU A 238 -30.19 -44.25 -59.72
N LYS A 239 -30.13 -45.24 -58.82
CA LYS A 239 -29.85 -44.99 -57.40
C LYS A 239 -28.43 -44.46 -57.16
N VAL A 240 -27.44 -44.97 -57.88
CA VAL A 240 -26.05 -44.47 -57.81
C VAL A 240 -25.99 -43.03 -58.31
N ASP A 241 -26.60 -42.73 -59.46
CA ASP A 241 -26.64 -41.37 -60.02
C ASP A 241 -27.40 -40.38 -59.10
N ASN A 242 -28.48 -40.83 -58.46
CA ASN A 242 -29.21 -40.01 -57.49
C ASN A 242 -28.40 -39.78 -56.20
N ILE A 243 -27.65 -40.78 -55.73
CA ILE A 243 -26.74 -40.63 -54.58
C ILE A 243 -25.58 -39.73 -54.93
N ASP A 244 -24.99 -39.85 -56.13
CA ASP A 244 -23.93 -38.94 -56.59
C ASP A 244 -24.45 -37.51 -56.70
N LYS A 245 -25.63 -37.30 -57.26
CA LYS A 245 -26.29 -35.98 -57.26
C LYS A 245 -26.58 -35.48 -55.85
N ASP A 246 -26.96 -36.33 -54.92
CA ASP A 246 -27.20 -35.94 -53.52
C ASP A 246 -25.90 -35.62 -52.78
N ILE A 247 -24.83 -36.37 -53.01
CA ILE A 247 -23.49 -36.09 -52.50
C ILE A 247 -22.99 -34.78 -53.08
N GLU A 248 -23.15 -34.57 -54.38
CA GLU A 248 -22.73 -33.35 -55.06
C GLU A 248 -23.58 -32.14 -54.64
N ASN A 249 -24.90 -32.29 -54.46
CA ASN A 249 -25.77 -31.26 -53.90
C ASN A 249 -25.43 -30.94 -52.44
N LYS A 250 -25.16 -31.96 -51.61
CA LYS A 250 -24.72 -31.75 -50.22
C LYS A 250 -23.34 -31.09 -50.19
N LYS A 251 -22.42 -31.50 -51.06
CA LYS A 251 -21.08 -30.90 -51.23
C LYS A 251 -21.19 -29.45 -51.70
N ASN A 252 -22.02 -29.16 -52.70
CA ASN A 252 -22.27 -27.81 -53.22
C ASN A 252 -23.02 -26.91 -52.23
N LYS A 253 -23.84 -27.46 -51.32
CA LYS A 253 -24.43 -26.72 -50.19
C LYS A 253 -23.45 -26.52 -49.04
N LEU A 254 -22.59 -27.51 -48.77
CA LEU A 254 -21.56 -27.45 -47.74
C LEU A 254 -20.41 -26.55 -48.14
N GLN A 255 -20.00 -26.50 -49.40
CA GLN A 255 -18.86 -25.74 -49.88
C GLN A 255 -18.96 -24.23 -49.60
N PRO A 256 -20.08 -23.53 -49.89
CA PRO A 256 -20.24 -22.13 -49.48
C PRO A 256 -20.35 -21.97 -47.97
N LEU A 257 -20.88 -22.96 -47.23
CA LEU A 257 -20.89 -22.94 -45.76
C LEU A 257 -19.48 -23.14 -45.18
N LEU A 258 -18.65 -23.95 -45.83
CA LEU A 258 -17.27 -24.25 -45.45
C LEU A 258 -16.35 -23.09 -45.79
N GLU A 259 -16.58 -22.42 -46.93
CA GLU A 259 -15.91 -21.15 -47.26
C GLU A 259 -16.35 -20.03 -46.33
N LYS A 260 -17.64 -19.93 -46.00
CA LYS A 260 -18.14 -18.96 -45.02
C LYS A 260 -17.62 -19.26 -43.61
N ALA A 261 -17.52 -20.53 -43.23
CA ALA A 261 -16.90 -20.96 -41.97
C ALA A 261 -15.41 -20.63 -41.95
N LYS A 262 -14.64 -20.95 -43.00
CA LYS A 262 -13.23 -20.56 -43.12
C LYS A 262 -13.03 -19.05 -43.13
N LYS A 263 -13.95 -18.30 -43.74
CA LYS A 263 -13.93 -16.83 -43.72
C LYS A 263 -14.21 -16.29 -42.32
N HIS A 264 -15.22 -16.82 -41.63
CA HIS A 264 -15.49 -16.46 -40.24
C HIS A 264 -14.37 -16.90 -39.30
N GLU A 265 -13.77 -18.06 -39.51
CA GLU A 265 -12.59 -18.52 -38.76
C GLU A 265 -11.42 -17.58 -38.98
N LYS A 266 -11.14 -17.15 -40.22
CA LYS A 266 -10.13 -16.11 -40.50
C LYS A 266 -10.47 -14.77 -39.86
N GLU A 267 -11.74 -14.35 -39.88
CA GLU A 267 -12.19 -13.11 -39.24
C GLU A 267 -12.12 -13.20 -37.71
N ILE A 268 -12.44 -14.35 -37.12
CA ILE A 268 -12.32 -14.65 -35.70
C ILE A 268 -10.85 -14.66 -35.31
N MET A 269 -9.99 -15.36 -36.05
CA MET A 269 -8.55 -15.39 -35.80
C MET A 269 -7.94 -14.00 -35.92
N LYS A 270 -8.32 -13.22 -36.93
CA LYS A 270 -7.86 -11.83 -37.08
C LYS A 270 -8.35 -10.95 -35.93
N ARG A 271 -9.61 -11.07 -35.51
CA ARG A 271 -10.13 -10.35 -34.34
C ARG A 271 -9.48 -10.81 -33.03
N GLN A 272 -9.19 -12.10 -32.89
CA GLN A 272 -8.47 -12.66 -31.75
C GLN A 272 -7.04 -12.16 -31.71
N GLU A 273 -6.37 -12.05 -32.85
CA GLU A 273 -5.01 -11.50 -32.97
C GLU A 273 -5.01 -10.00 -32.67
N GLU A 274 -5.96 -9.23 -33.22
CA GLU A 274 -6.15 -7.82 -32.88
C GLU A 274 -6.48 -7.60 -31.39
N ILE A 275 -7.27 -8.49 -30.78
CA ILE A 275 -7.57 -8.47 -29.34
C ILE A 275 -6.33 -8.86 -28.54
N LEU A 276 -5.61 -9.91 -28.94
CA LEU A 276 -4.37 -10.36 -28.28
C LEU A 276 -3.29 -9.31 -28.32
N ASP A 277 -3.12 -8.61 -29.44
CA ASP A 277 -2.17 -7.52 -29.58
C ASP A 277 -2.61 -6.31 -28.74
N LYS A 278 -3.90 -5.93 -28.76
CA LYS A 278 -4.43 -4.90 -27.85
C LYS A 278 -4.27 -5.29 -26.38
N VAL A 279 -4.46 -6.57 -26.04
CA VAL A 279 -4.27 -7.11 -24.70
C VAL A 279 -2.79 -7.12 -24.35
N LYS A 280 -1.88 -7.50 -25.24
CA LYS A 280 -0.43 -7.45 -25.01
C LYS A 280 0.05 -6.02 -24.83
N ASP A 281 -0.39 -5.10 -25.65
CA ASP A 281 -0.05 -3.68 -25.56
C ASP A 281 -0.57 -3.09 -24.25
N LYS A 282 -1.85 -3.34 -23.91
CA LYS A 282 -2.41 -2.94 -22.62
C LYS A 282 -1.73 -3.65 -21.45
N THR A 283 -1.41 -4.94 -21.54
CA THR A 283 -0.72 -5.69 -20.48
C THR A 283 0.70 -5.19 -20.29
N SER A 284 1.38 -4.77 -21.37
CA SER A 284 2.72 -4.19 -21.32
C SER A 284 2.69 -2.79 -20.70
N ALA A 285 1.71 -1.97 -21.11
CA ALA A 285 1.43 -0.68 -20.48
C ALA A 285 1.07 -0.85 -18.99
N ILE A 286 0.24 -1.84 -18.65
CA ILE A 286 -0.13 -2.19 -17.27
C ILE A 286 1.09 -2.68 -16.51
N LYS A 287 1.94 -3.55 -17.07
CA LYS A 287 3.17 -4.01 -16.38
C LYS A 287 4.15 -2.86 -16.14
N ALA A 288 4.25 -1.92 -17.08
CA ALA A 288 5.02 -0.69 -16.87
C ALA A 288 4.40 0.15 -15.75
N GLN A 289 3.08 0.35 -15.76
CA GLN A 289 2.32 1.05 -14.72
C GLN A 289 2.34 0.32 -13.37
N VAL A 290 2.44 -1.02 -13.33
CA VAL A 290 2.54 -1.83 -12.11
C VAL A 290 3.93 -1.68 -11.51
N ARG A 291 4.99 -1.67 -12.32
CA ARG A 291 6.36 -1.36 -11.84
C ARG A 291 6.46 0.08 -11.34
N GLU A 292 5.86 1.03 -12.05
CA GLU A 292 5.71 2.39 -11.55
C GLU A 292 4.88 2.41 -10.27
N GLY A 293 3.81 1.62 -10.21
CA GLY A 293 2.93 1.43 -9.06
C GLY A 293 3.66 0.87 -7.84
N GLU A 294 4.59 -0.08 -7.99
CA GLU A 294 5.43 -0.60 -6.91
C GLU A 294 6.42 0.47 -6.41
N LEU A 295 7.03 1.24 -7.32
CA LEU A 295 7.88 2.37 -6.97
C LEU A 295 7.09 3.47 -6.26
N VAL A 296 5.86 3.72 -6.69
CA VAL A 296 4.92 4.64 -6.07
C VAL A 296 4.50 4.12 -4.70
N THR A 297 4.19 2.83 -4.57
CA THR A 297 3.79 2.18 -3.31
C THR A 297 4.91 2.22 -2.27
N THR A 298 6.15 1.98 -2.69
CA THR A 298 7.33 2.10 -1.81
C THR A 298 7.59 3.56 -1.40
N LYS A 299 7.45 4.52 -2.32
CA LYS A 299 7.48 5.96 -1.99
C LYS A 299 6.36 6.34 -1.03
N PHE A 300 5.15 5.81 -1.22
CA PHE A 300 4.00 6.01 -0.33
C PHE A 300 4.26 5.44 1.05
N ARG A 301 4.77 4.22 1.16
CA ARG A 301 5.08 3.59 2.44
C ARG A 301 6.09 4.44 3.21
N ARG A 302 7.18 4.84 2.55
CA ARG A 302 8.17 5.77 3.11
C ARG A 302 7.55 7.10 3.53
N PHE A 303 6.63 7.63 2.73
CA PHE A 303 5.89 8.85 3.06
C PHE A 303 5.03 8.67 4.32
N PHE A 304 4.27 7.58 4.44
CA PHE A 304 3.44 7.30 5.61
C PHE A 304 4.26 7.04 6.88
N ASP A 305 5.40 6.37 6.76
CA ASP A 305 6.33 6.17 7.87
C ASP A 305 6.89 7.52 8.33
N LYS A 306 7.43 8.33 7.39
CA LYS A 306 7.88 9.71 7.69
C LYS A 306 6.76 10.56 8.29
N LYS A 307 5.54 10.48 7.76
CA LYS A 307 4.36 11.21 8.27
C LYS A 307 4.06 10.83 9.71
N THR A 308 4.09 9.53 10.02
CA THR A 308 3.84 9.01 11.37
C THR A 308 4.92 9.49 12.34
N GLU A 309 6.19 9.52 11.91
CA GLU A 309 7.28 10.09 12.68
C GLU A 309 7.10 11.59 12.92
N ILE A 310 6.78 12.36 11.88
CA ILE A 310 6.52 13.81 11.95
C ILE A 310 5.35 14.08 12.92
N ASP A 311 4.26 13.32 12.85
CA ASP A 311 3.12 13.46 13.76
C ASP A 311 3.51 13.19 15.22
N LYS A 312 4.29 12.13 15.47
CA LYS A 312 4.84 11.82 16.81
C LYS A 312 5.72 12.96 17.30
N PHE A 313 6.60 13.49 16.45
CA PHE A 313 7.47 14.61 16.78
C PHE A 313 6.69 15.89 17.05
N LEU A 314 5.69 16.23 16.24
CA LEU A 314 4.82 17.39 16.42
C LEU A 314 4.09 17.34 17.75
N LYS A 315 3.45 16.20 18.08
CA LYS A 315 2.77 16.01 19.36
C LYS A 315 3.72 16.15 20.55
N LYS A 316 4.91 15.55 20.47
CA LYS A 316 5.94 15.65 21.51
C LYS A 316 6.44 17.08 21.68
N THR A 317 6.65 17.80 20.58
CA THR A 317 7.14 19.17 20.57
C THR A 317 6.10 20.12 21.15
N GLU A 318 4.83 19.97 20.79
CA GLU A 318 3.75 20.77 21.37
C GLU A 318 3.61 20.53 22.89
N LYS A 319 3.76 19.29 23.34
CA LYS A 319 3.78 18.98 24.77
C LYS A 319 4.97 19.65 25.48
N ASP A 320 6.19 19.50 24.93
CA ASP A 320 7.40 20.11 25.49
C ASP A 320 7.26 21.65 25.58
N LYS A 321 6.63 22.28 24.58
CA LYS A 321 6.34 23.71 24.53
C LYS A 321 5.41 24.12 25.69
N GLN A 322 4.30 23.40 25.88
CA GLN A 322 3.34 23.67 26.94
C GLN A 322 3.96 23.48 28.33
N ASP A 323 4.78 22.44 28.50
CA ASP A 323 5.47 22.16 29.76
C ASP A 323 6.49 23.26 30.10
N LEU A 324 7.27 23.72 29.11
CA LEU A 324 8.19 24.86 29.26
C LEU A 324 7.44 26.14 29.66
N LYS A 325 6.32 26.44 29.01
CA LYS A 325 5.50 27.63 29.33
C LYS A 325 5.00 27.58 30.77
N LYS A 326 4.49 26.43 31.22
CA LYS A 326 4.07 26.21 32.61
C LYS A 326 5.24 26.36 33.60
N GLU A 327 6.44 25.89 33.26
CA GLU A 327 7.63 26.07 34.11
C GLU A 327 8.05 27.54 34.22
N PHE A 328 8.02 28.29 33.12
CA PHE A 328 8.28 29.74 33.13
C PHE A 328 7.22 30.52 33.92
N ASP A 329 5.93 30.21 33.76
CA ASP A 329 4.85 30.82 34.54
C ASP A 329 5.01 30.56 36.04
N LYS A 330 5.43 29.34 36.42
CA LYS A 330 5.75 29.01 37.82
C LYS A 330 6.92 29.85 38.35
N LEU A 331 7.97 30.07 37.55
CA LEU A 331 9.09 30.94 37.91
C LEU A 331 8.64 32.39 38.12
N ILE A 332 7.81 32.92 37.22
CA ILE A 332 7.25 34.27 37.36
C ILE A 332 6.42 34.37 38.63
N LYS A 333 5.54 33.38 38.91
CA LYS A 333 4.72 33.35 40.12
C LYS A 333 5.57 33.29 41.39
N LYS A 334 6.62 32.45 41.42
CA LYS A 334 7.59 32.40 42.52
C LYS A 334 8.27 33.75 42.72
N ALA A 335 8.81 34.35 41.66
CA ALA A 335 9.45 35.66 41.70
C ALA A 335 8.50 36.75 42.20
N LYS A 336 7.23 36.72 41.77
CA LYS A 336 6.17 37.65 42.23
C LYS A 336 5.86 37.48 43.72
N ALA A 337 5.67 36.25 44.19
CA ALA A 337 5.34 35.93 45.58
C ALA A 337 6.40 36.36 46.60
N PHE A 338 7.68 36.42 46.20
CA PHE A 338 8.76 36.86 47.09
C PHE A 338 8.67 38.33 47.55
N ASN A 339 7.79 39.17 46.99
CA ASN A 339 7.58 40.54 47.47
C ASN A 339 7.03 40.64 48.90
N ILE A 340 6.53 39.55 49.46
CA ILE A 340 5.66 39.58 50.65
C ILE A 340 6.38 39.14 51.94
N SER A 341 7.55 38.47 51.88
CA SER A 341 8.03 37.68 53.03
C SER A 341 9.49 37.81 53.47
N SER A 342 10.42 38.40 52.70
CA SER A 342 11.86 38.20 52.99
C SER A 342 12.53 39.34 53.78
N LYS A 343 13.10 38.98 54.93
CA LYS A 343 14.17 39.74 55.60
C LYS A 343 15.38 39.82 54.65
N SER A 344 16.14 40.92 54.69
CA SER A 344 17.12 41.29 53.63
C SER A 344 18.25 40.29 53.39
N SER A 345 18.55 39.40 54.34
CA SER A 345 19.67 38.45 54.25
C SER A 345 19.39 37.21 53.39
N ASP A 346 18.14 36.86 53.12
CA ASP A 346 17.81 35.65 52.33
C ASP A 346 17.50 35.96 50.85
N VAL A 347 17.46 37.24 50.49
CA VAL A 347 17.18 37.71 49.14
C VAL A 347 18.17 37.15 48.11
N ASP A 348 19.48 37.22 48.39
CA ASP A 348 20.51 36.74 47.47
C ASP A 348 20.44 35.23 47.24
N LYS A 349 20.09 34.47 48.29
CA LYS A 349 19.90 33.02 48.18
C LYS A 349 18.70 32.69 47.30
N HIS A 350 17.60 33.42 47.44
CA HIS A 350 16.41 33.23 46.63
C HIS A 350 16.66 33.60 45.16
N ILE A 351 17.36 34.70 44.89
CA ILE A 351 17.75 35.08 43.53
C ILE A 351 18.66 34.02 42.92
N LYS A 352 19.70 33.58 43.64
CA LYS A 352 20.58 32.48 43.18
C LYS A 352 19.79 31.19 42.88
N ASN A 353 18.74 30.90 43.63
CA ASN A 353 17.89 29.73 43.38
C ASN A 353 17.02 29.91 42.12
N LEU A 354 16.39 31.08 41.94
CA LEU A 354 15.64 31.41 40.73
C LEU A 354 16.54 31.36 39.48
N ASP A 355 17.78 31.83 39.60
CA ASP A 355 18.75 31.80 38.51
C ASP A 355 19.21 30.37 38.16
N LYS A 356 19.35 29.50 39.18
CA LYS A 356 19.61 28.07 38.98
C LYS A 356 18.44 27.37 38.29
N GLU A 357 17.19 27.65 38.70
CA GLU A 357 15.99 27.14 38.04
C GLU A 357 15.91 27.65 36.59
N LEU A 358 16.16 28.93 36.35
CA LEU A 358 16.18 29.53 35.02
C LEU A 358 17.23 28.88 34.12
N LYS A 359 18.45 28.63 34.61
CA LYS A 359 19.49 27.91 33.85
C LYS A 359 19.07 26.48 33.48
N LYS A 360 18.29 25.79 34.32
CA LYS A 360 17.74 24.46 33.99
C LYS A 360 16.70 24.57 32.86
N ILE A 361 15.81 25.56 32.91
CA ILE A 361 14.81 25.78 31.87
C ILE A 361 15.48 26.24 30.56
N ASP A 362 16.51 27.09 30.59
CA ASP A 362 17.26 27.49 29.40
C ASP A 362 17.88 26.29 28.67
N LYS A 363 18.42 25.31 29.42
CA LYS A 363 18.90 24.05 28.85
C LYS A 363 17.77 23.25 28.17
N LYS A 364 16.58 23.20 28.77
CA LYS A 364 15.41 22.55 28.15
C LYS A 364 14.94 23.30 26.90
N SER A 365 14.91 24.64 26.94
CA SER A 365 14.59 25.49 25.81
C SER A 365 15.55 25.28 24.63
N LYS A 366 16.87 25.22 24.88
CA LYS A 366 17.87 24.87 23.85
C LYS A 366 17.63 23.50 23.23
N LYS A 367 17.30 22.49 24.05
CA LYS A 367 16.92 21.15 23.55
C LYS A 367 15.65 21.21 22.71
N PHE A 368 14.65 22.00 23.11
CA PHE A 368 13.43 22.22 22.34
C PHE A 368 13.72 22.84 20.96
N LYS A 369 14.56 23.88 20.90
CA LYS A 369 15.02 24.47 19.62
C LYS A 369 15.72 23.47 18.72
N GLN A 370 16.57 22.61 19.29
CA GLN A 370 17.23 21.56 18.52
C GLN A 370 16.22 20.55 17.96
N LYS A 371 15.20 20.16 18.73
CA LYS A 371 14.11 19.30 18.25
C LYS A 371 13.33 19.95 17.11
N LEU A 372 13.02 21.25 17.21
CA LEU A 372 12.38 22.01 16.14
C LEU A 372 13.22 22.02 14.85
N LYS A 373 14.55 22.24 14.97
CA LYS A 373 15.46 22.16 13.82
C LYS A 373 15.47 20.76 13.19
N ASN A 374 15.46 19.71 14.00
CA ASN A 374 15.41 18.33 13.50
C ASN A 374 14.07 18.02 12.81
N LEU A 375 12.95 18.50 13.36
CA LEU A 375 11.63 18.38 12.73
C LEU A 375 11.60 19.09 11.36
N LEU A 376 12.15 20.30 11.29
CA LEU A 376 12.29 21.02 10.02
C LEU A 376 13.13 20.26 8.99
N LYS A 377 14.21 19.60 9.42
CA LYS A 377 15.02 18.73 8.54
C LYS A 377 14.22 17.53 8.04
N LEU A 378 13.48 16.84 8.91
CA LEU A 378 12.65 15.70 8.54
C LEU A 378 11.58 16.05 7.50
N ILE A 379 11.00 17.25 7.59
CA ILE A 379 9.98 17.73 6.66
C ILE A 379 10.58 18.14 5.31
N LYS A 380 11.77 18.75 5.33
CA LYS A 380 12.43 19.21 4.09
C LYS A 380 13.02 18.08 3.23
N GLY A 381 13.02 16.85 3.74
CA GLY A 381 13.47 15.66 2.99
C GLY A 381 14.86 15.25 3.40
#